data_AF-A0A1A2UEF3-F1
#
_entry.id   AF-A0A1A2UEF3-F1
#
_cell.length_a   1.000
_cell.length_b   1.000
_cell.length_c   1.000
_cell.angle_alpha   90.00
_cell.angle_beta   90.00
_cell.angle_gamma   90.00
#
_symmetry.space_group_name_H-M   'P 1'
#
loop_
_entity.id
_entity.type
_entity.pdbx_description
1 polymer ?
#
loop_
_entity_poly.entity_id
_entity_poly.type
_entity_poly.pdbx_seq_one_letter_code
_entity_poly.pdbx_strand_id
1 'polypeptide(L)'
;MRAWRRDAARHPSPNAGVVEAAFAGALGVRLGGPTQYRHELQIRPTLGDGHEPTVADLRRAVALSRTVQAGAAVLAGLVCYLRRP
;
A
#
# COMPACT_ATOMS: atom_id res chain seq x y z
N MET A 1 2.87 -6.57 7.70
CA MET A 1 1.54 -7.23 7.74
C MET A 1 0.63 -6.80 8.91
N ARG A 2 1.14 -6.26 10.03
CA ARG A 2 0.28 -5.78 11.15
C ARG A 2 -0.65 -4.64 10.73
N ALA A 3 -0.12 -3.61 10.06
CA ALA A 3 -0.91 -2.48 9.56
C ALA A 3 -2.05 -2.93 8.63
N TRP A 4 -1.79 -3.77 7.62
CA TRP A 4 -2.85 -4.34 6.77
C TRP A 4 -3.98 -4.99 7.58
N ARG A 5 -3.65 -5.94 8.44
CA ARG A 5 -4.66 -6.71 9.19
C ARG A 5 -5.51 -5.83 10.11
N ARG A 6 -4.91 -4.79 10.69
CA ARG A 6 -5.58 -3.91 11.65
C ARG A 6 -6.33 -2.75 10.97
N ASP A 7 -5.80 -2.24 9.87
CA ASP A 7 -6.18 -0.91 9.37
C ASP A 7 -6.96 -0.95 8.05
N ALA A 8 -6.73 -1.94 7.19
CA ALA A 8 -7.28 -1.91 5.83
C ALA A 8 -8.80 -1.91 5.78
N ALA A 9 -9.47 -2.65 6.67
CA ALA A 9 -10.92 -2.71 6.74
C ALA A 9 -11.56 -1.37 7.18
N ARG A 10 -10.77 -0.44 7.72
CA ARG A 10 -11.25 0.91 8.06
C ARG A 10 -11.38 1.79 6.82
N HIS A 11 -10.63 1.50 5.76
CA HIS A 11 -10.68 2.25 4.52
C HIS A 11 -11.99 1.99 3.77
N PRO A 12 -12.68 3.04 3.28
CA PRO A 12 -13.99 2.86 2.63
C PRO A 12 -13.92 2.04 1.35
N SER A 13 -12.78 2.06 0.65
CA SER A 13 -12.51 1.15 -0.47
C SER A 13 -11.75 -0.08 0.04
N PRO A 14 -12.31 -1.29 -0.09
CA PRO A 14 -11.66 -2.52 0.34
C PRO A 14 -10.40 -2.82 -0.47
N ASN A 15 -10.38 -2.44 -1.76
CA ASN A 15 -9.22 -2.62 -2.62
C ASN A 15 -8.07 -1.69 -2.22
N ALA A 16 -8.39 -0.41 -1.99
CA ALA A 16 -7.39 0.59 -1.64
C ALA A 16 -6.83 0.36 -0.22
N GLY A 17 -7.68 0.02 0.74
CA GLY A 17 -7.28 -0.17 2.13
C GLY A 17 -6.18 -1.22 2.31
N VAL A 18 -6.27 -2.34 1.59
CA VAL A 18 -5.26 -3.41 1.63
C VAL A 18 -3.91 -2.90 1.15
N VAL A 19 -3.89 -2.24 -0.01
CA VAL A 19 -2.65 -1.75 -0.64
C VAL A 19 -2.03 -0.63 0.19
N GLU A 20 -2.82 0.37 0.58
CA GLU A 20 -2.34 1.52 1.33
C GLU A 20 -1.82 1.13 2.72
N ALA A 21 -2.55 0.28 3.46
CA ALA A 21 -2.10 -0.16 4.79
C ALA A 21 -0.87 -1.08 4.71
N ALA A 22 -0.73 -1.88 3.65
CA ALA A 22 0.47 -2.67 3.41
C ALA A 22 1.68 -1.77 3.09
N PHE A 23 1.51 -0.77 2.24
CA PHE A 23 2.56 0.20 1.89
C PHE A 23 2.97 1.05 3.09
N ALA A 24 2.01 1.57 3.86
CA ALA A 24 2.26 2.33 5.08
C ALA A 24 3.13 1.51 6.06
N GLY A 25 2.75 0.25 6.31
CA GLY A 25 3.50 -0.64 7.18
C GLY A 25 4.88 -1.04 6.65
N ALA A 26 5.04 -1.21 5.34
CA ALA A 26 6.32 -1.59 4.73
C ALA A 26 7.31 -0.40 4.67
N LEU A 27 6.80 0.81 4.43
CA LEU A 27 7.61 2.02 4.38
C LEU A 27 7.88 2.61 5.76
N GLY A 28 7.16 2.17 6.79
CA GLY A 28 7.28 2.72 8.14
C GLY A 28 6.71 4.14 8.22
N VAL A 29 5.66 4.40 7.45
CA VAL A 29 4.96 5.69 7.41
C VAL A 29 3.51 5.52 7.88
N ARG A 30 2.84 6.66 8.10
CA ARG A 30 1.42 6.71 8.42
C ARG A 30 0.67 7.46 7.33
N LEU A 31 -0.32 6.81 6.72
CA LEU A 31 -1.18 7.38 5.67
C LEU A 31 -2.57 7.71 6.24
N GLY A 32 -3.37 8.44 5.47
CA GLY A 32 -4.71 8.88 5.85
C GLY A 32 -4.72 10.27 6.47
N GLY A 33 -5.71 10.56 7.32
CA GLY A 33 -5.91 11.89 7.87
C GLY A 33 -6.67 12.83 6.91
N PRO A 34 -6.62 14.15 7.15
CA PRO A 34 -7.34 15.13 6.34
C PRO A 34 -6.85 15.14 4.89
N THR A 35 -7.72 14.79 3.95
CA THR A 35 -7.46 14.78 2.51
C THR A 35 -8.35 15.81 1.85
N GLN A 36 -7.75 16.87 1.31
CA GLN A 36 -8.46 17.92 0.60
C GLN A 36 -8.77 17.46 -0.83
N TYR A 37 -10.05 17.22 -1.12
CA TYR A 37 -10.55 17.09 -2.47
C TYR A 37 -11.04 18.44 -2.99
N ARG A 38 -11.26 18.54 -4.31
CA ARG A 38 -11.71 19.77 -4.97
C ARG A 38 -12.98 20.37 -4.37
N HIS A 39 -13.86 19.54 -3.81
CA HIS A 39 -15.17 19.93 -3.30
C HIS A 39 -15.36 19.69 -1.81
N GLU A 40 -14.43 19.00 -1.14
CA GLU A 40 -14.62 18.60 0.26
C GLU A 40 -13.30 18.20 0.93
N LEU A 41 -13.22 18.42 2.24
CA LEU A 41 -12.19 17.82 3.09
C LEU A 41 -12.73 16.49 3.60
N GLN A 42 -12.09 15.38 3.24
CA GLN A 42 -12.43 14.06 3.78
C GLN A 42 -11.42 13.66 4.86
N ILE A 43 -11.91 13.14 5.98
CA ILE A 43 -11.05 12.52 7.00
C ILE A 43 -10.90 11.03 6.65
N ARG A 44 -9.75 10.67 6.10
CA ARG A 44 -9.40 9.27 5.81
C ARG A 44 -8.94 8.58 7.09
N PRO A 45 -9.29 7.30 7.28
CA PRO A 45 -8.77 6.53 8.41
C PRO A 45 -7.25 6.47 8.34
N THR A 46 -6.61 6.60 9.49
CA THR A 46 -5.18 6.45 9.63
C THR A 46 -4.76 5.02 9.30
N LEU A 47 -3.72 4.83 8.50
CA LEU A 47 -3.16 3.51 8.14
C LEU A 47 -1.68 3.47 8.49
N GLY A 48 -1.25 2.47 9.26
CA GLY A 48 0.12 2.37 9.77
C GLY A 48 0.40 3.27 10.99
N ASP A 49 1.57 3.07 11.61
CA ASP A 49 1.98 3.72 12.87
C ASP A 49 3.28 4.53 12.72
N GLY A 50 3.75 4.71 11.49
CA GLY A 50 5.02 5.32 11.19
C GLY A 50 5.07 6.84 11.31
N HIS A 51 6.15 7.43 10.80
CA HIS A 51 6.27 8.87 10.66
C HIS A 51 5.36 9.42 9.56
N GLU A 52 5.15 10.72 9.55
CA GLU A 52 4.43 11.38 8.45
C GLU A 52 5.25 11.27 7.15
N PRO A 53 4.63 10.92 6.01
CA PRO A 53 5.35 10.74 4.76
C PRO A 53 6.08 12.01 4.34
N THR A 54 7.30 11.84 3.85
CA THR A 54 8.14 12.92 3.32
C THR A 54 8.38 12.70 1.83
N VAL A 55 8.94 13.71 1.16
CA VAL A 55 9.34 13.59 -0.26
C VAL A 55 10.34 12.44 -0.48
N ALA A 56 11.19 12.13 0.52
CA ALA A 56 12.12 11.02 0.44
C ALA A 56 11.43 9.65 0.31
N ASP A 57 10.22 9.52 0.88
CA ASP A 57 9.45 8.28 0.84
C ASP A 57 8.86 7.99 -0.54
N LEU A 58 8.73 8.99 -1.42
CA LEU A 58 8.23 8.78 -2.78
C LEU A 58 9.14 7.82 -3.55
N ARG A 59 10.46 8.00 -3.47
CA ARG A 59 11.43 7.11 -4.13
C ARG A 59 11.36 5.69 -3.54
N ARG A 60 11.20 5.59 -2.21
CA ARG A 60 11.05 4.31 -1.51
C ARG A 60 9.74 3.60 -1.91
N ALA A 61 8.65 4.33 -2.04
CA ALA A 61 7.34 3.82 -2.47
C ALA A 61 7.38 3.31 -3.92
N VAL A 62 8.02 4.06 -4.83
CA VAL A 62 8.24 3.62 -6.21
C VAL A 62 9.10 2.36 -6.26
N ALA A 63 10.21 2.33 -5.51
CA ALA A 63 11.08 1.15 -5.43
C ALA A 63 10.29 -0.08 -4.93
N LEU A 64 9.54 0.07 -3.83
CA LEU A 64 8.70 -0.99 -3.28
C LEU A 64 7.68 -1.50 -4.31
N SER A 65 6.99 -0.59 -5.00
CA SER A 65 6.02 -0.96 -6.05
C SER A 65 6.67 -1.77 -7.17
N ARG A 66 7.85 -1.34 -7.65
CA ARG A 66 8.60 -2.07 -8.69
C ARG A 66 9.04 -3.46 -8.22
N THR A 67 9.51 -3.56 -6.98
CA THR A 67 9.89 -4.86 -6.39
C THR A 67 8.70 -5.81 -6.29
N VAL A 68 7.54 -5.32 -5.85
CA VAL A 68 6.30 -6.12 -5.76
C VAL A 68 5.86 -6.57 -7.16
N GLN A 69 5.86 -5.67 -8.14
CA GLN A 69 5.49 -6.01 -9.53
C GLN A 69 6.44 -7.05 -10.14
N ALA A 70 7.75 -6.88 -9.97
CA ALA A 70 8.74 -7.83 -10.47
C ALA A 70 8.59 -9.21 -9.81
N GLY A 71 8.40 -9.25 -8.48
CA GLY A 71 8.16 -10.50 -7.75
C GLY A 71 6.88 -11.20 -8.20
N ALA A 72 5.80 -10.45 -8.41
CA ALA A 72 4.54 -11.00 -8.92
C ALA A 72 4.67 -11.56 -10.34
N ALA A 73 5.39 -10.84 -11.23
CA ALA A 73 5.64 -11.30 -12.60
C ALA A 73 6.48 -12.57 -12.64
N VAL A 74 7.54 -12.64 -11.83
CA VAL A 74 8.37 -13.86 -11.70
C VAL A 74 7.54 -15.03 -11.19
N LEU A 75 6.76 -14.83 -10.12
CA LEU A 75 5.90 -15.88 -9.57
C LEU A 75 4.87 -16.36 -10.59
N ALA A 76 4.21 -15.44 -11.30
CA ALA A 76 3.26 -15.79 -12.36
C ALA A 76 3.94 -16.60 -13.47
N GLY A 77 5.13 -16.17 -13.92
CA GLY A 77 5.93 -16.88 -14.92
C GLY A 77 6.30 -18.30 -14.47
N LEU A 78 6.73 -18.46 -13.21
CA LEU A 78 7.04 -19.76 -12.63
C LEU A 78 5.80 -20.66 -12.56
N VAL A 79 4.67 -20.15 -12.09
CA VAL A 79 3.41 -20.90 -12.03
C VAL A 79 2.98 -21.33 -13.43
N CYS A 80 3.06 -20.44 -14.42
CA CYS A 80 2.78 -20.77 -15.82
C CYS A 80 3.73 -21.85 -16.36
N TYR A 81 5.03 -21.78 -16.05
CA TYR A 81 6.03 -22.76 -16.47
C TYR A 81 5.78 -24.14 -15.86
N LEU A 82 5.54 -24.19 -14.55
CA LEU A 82 5.29 -25.44 -13.81
C LEU A 82 3.95 -26.10 -14.15
N ARG A 83 3.00 -25.33 -14.69
CA ARG A 83 1.69 -25.85 -15.15
C ARG A 83 1.66 -26.16 -16.65
N ARG A 84 2.79 -26.05 -17.36
CA ARG A 84 2.85 -26.51 -18.75
C ARG A 84 2.67 -28.03 -18.78
N PRO A 85 1.73 -28.55 -19.61
CA PRO A 85 1.55 -29.99 -19.78
C PRO A 85 2.77 -30.63 -20.46
#